data_AF-A0A0A2M2L6-F1
#
_entry.id   AF-A0A0A2M2L6-F1
#
_cell.length_a   1.000
_cell.length_b   1.000
_cell.length_c   1.000
_cell.angle_alpha   90.00
_cell.angle_beta   90.00
_cell.angle_gamma   90.00
#
_symmetry.space_group_name_H-M   'P 1'
#
loop_
_entity.id
_entity.type
_entity.pdbx_description
1 polymer ?
#
loop_
_entity_poly.entity_id
_entity_poly.type
_entity_poly.pdbx_seq_one_letter_code
_entity_poly.pdbx_strand_id
1 'polypeptide(L)'
;MLIVSSAMHKLFIAILFFAFVSCVEEDHFIHYSYDGVTITRVDRGNDIGFYYGNYNSRNILPNANIKVSYRGFDGFVDGYLVFKEDKIVKIVPMGGLFKTVSASDVFKIEEFNNNIDFIKWEDKFKGNYHNIYRISNIKKAEIERNKENKTAVKAIYN
;
A
#
# COMPACT_ATOMS: atom_id res chain seq x y z
N MET A 1 41.88 -13.78 36.94
CA MET A 1 42.01 -14.35 35.59
C MET A 1 40.86 -15.33 35.38
N LEU A 2 39.76 -14.86 34.78
CA LEU A 2 38.53 -15.65 34.62
C LEU A 2 38.69 -16.58 33.42
N ILE A 3 38.82 -17.88 33.68
CA ILE A 3 38.79 -18.92 32.66
C ILE A 3 37.33 -19.09 32.25
N VAL A 4 36.91 -18.34 31.23
CA VAL A 4 35.62 -18.60 30.57
C VAL A 4 35.77 -19.91 29.80
N SER A 5 35.07 -20.95 30.25
CA SER A 5 35.04 -22.27 29.62
C SER A 5 34.82 -22.16 28.12
N SER A 6 35.59 -22.90 27.29
CA SER A 6 35.46 -22.84 25.83
C SER A 6 34.07 -23.28 25.33
N ALA A 7 33.29 -23.98 26.16
CA ALA A 7 31.90 -24.31 25.91
C ALA A 7 30.96 -23.09 26.03
N MET A 8 31.20 -22.19 27.00
CA MET A 8 30.44 -20.94 27.12
C MET A 8 30.70 -19.99 25.96
N HIS A 9 31.94 -19.96 25.44
CA HIS A 9 32.27 -19.19 24.23
C HIS A 9 31.55 -19.73 22.98
N LYS A 10 31.50 -21.05 22.80
CA LYS A 10 30.79 -21.68 21.68
C LYS A 10 29.28 -21.47 21.75
N LEU A 11 28.69 -21.52 22.95
CA LEU A 11 27.27 -21.24 23.16
C LEU A 11 26.92 -19.76 22.90
N PHE A 12 27.79 -18.84 23.31
CA PHE A 12 27.61 -17.40 23.07
C PHE A 12 27.68 -17.06 21.57
N ILE A 13 28.60 -17.69 20.82
CA ILE A 13 28.71 -17.53 19.36
C ILE A 13 27.47 -18.10 18.64
N ALA A 14 26.93 -19.23 19.11
CA ALA A 14 25.71 -19.82 18.54
C ALA A 14 24.48 -18.93 18.77
N ILE A 15 24.33 -18.32 19.95
CA ILE A 15 23.23 -17.39 20.26
C ILE A 15 23.35 -16.10 19.41
N LEU A 16 24.57 -15.62 19.16
CA LEU A 16 24.80 -14.46 18.28
C LEU A 16 24.42 -14.77 16.82
N PHE A 17 24.66 -15.99 16.35
CA PHE A 17 24.31 -16.41 14.99
C PHE A 17 22.80 -16.53 14.75
N PHE A 18 22.02 -16.88 15.79
CA PHE A 18 20.55 -16.92 15.70
C PHE A 18 19.89 -15.54 15.74
N ALA A 19 20.58 -14.50 16.23
CA ALA A 19 20.05 -13.14 16.31
C ALA A 19 20.02 -12.40 14.95
N PHE A 20 20.64 -12.95 13.90
CA PHE A 20 20.69 -12.34 12.56
C PHE A 20 19.80 -13.01 11.50
N VAL A 21 18.91 -13.93 11.90
CA VAL A 21 17.80 -14.34 11.01
C VAL A 21 16.78 -13.20 11.00
N SER A 22 17.18 -12.08 10.40
CA SER A 22 16.31 -10.98 10.05
C SER A 22 15.18 -11.55 9.22
N CYS A 23 13.94 -11.37 9.70
CA CYS A 23 12.74 -11.64 8.94
C CYS A 23 12.86 -10.80 7.65
N VAL A 24 13.16 -11.43 6.52
CA VAL A 24 13.06 -10.75 5.22
C VAL A 24 11.57 -10.63 4.98
N GLU A 25 11.02 -9.45 5.25
CA GLU A 25 9.62 -9.19 5.00
C GLU A 25 9.38 -9.28 3.49
N GLU A 26 8.57 -10.24 3.06
CA GLU A 26 8.28 -10.44 1.65
C GLU A 26 7.42 -9.29 1.10
N ASP A 27 7.80 -8.79 -0.07
CA ASP A 27 7.00 -7.81 -0.80
C ASP A 27 5.64 -8.42 -1.18
N HIS A 28 4.54 -7.81 -0.72
CA HIS A 28 3.20 -8.21 -1.15
C HIS A 28 2.70 -7.35 -2.30
N PHE A 29 2.36 -7.98 -3.41
CA PHE A 29 1.93 -7.30 -4.64
C PHE A 29 0.41 -7.35 -4.79
N ILE A 30 -0.21 -6.19 -4.90
CA ILE A 30 -1.65 -6.04 -5.13
C ILE A 30 -1.86 -5.27 -6.43
N HIS A 31 -2.69 -5.79 -7.32
CA HIS A 31 -3.00 -5.16 -8.61
C HIS A 31 -4.44 -4.70 -8.65
N TYR A 32 -4.66 -3.41 -8.90
CA TYR A 32 -5.97 -2.82 -9.10
C TYR A 32 -6.12 -2.46 -10.57
N SER A 33 -7.06 -3.09 -11.28
CA SER A 33 -7.23 -2.91 -12.72
C SER A 33 -8.66 -2.52 -13.09
N TYR A 34 -8.78 -1.50 -13.93
CA TYR A 34 -10.04 -1.01 -14.48
C TYR A 34 -9.79 -0.35 -15.84
N ASP A 35 -10.62 -0.69 -16.83
CA ASP A 35 -10.58 -0.11 -18.19
C ASP A 35 -9.18 -0.02 -18.83
N GLY A 36 -8.43 -1.13 -18.76
CA GLY A 36 -7.08 -1.22 -19.34
C GLY A 36 -5.98 -0.47 -18.57
N VAL A 37 -6.30 0.16 -17.43
CA VAL A 37 -5.34 0.77 -16.50
C VAL A 37 -5.10 -0.17 -15.33
N THR A 38 -3.85 -0.27 -14.89
CA THR A 38 -3.47 -1.02 -13.68
C THR A 38 -2.64 -0.14 -12.75
N ILE A 39 -2.99 -0.14 -11.47
CA ILE A 39 -2.12 0.32 -10.38
C ILE A 39 -1.58 -0.90 -9.66
N THR A 40 -0.25 -0.97 -9.52
CA THR A 40 0.40 -1.94 -8.64
C THR A 40 0.66 -1.27 -7.30
N ARG A 41 0.24 -1.91 -6.21
CA ARG A 41 0.63 -1.59 -4.84
C ARG A 41 1.61 -2.65 -4.36
N VAL A 42 2.66 -2.21 -3.68
CA VAL A 42 3.66 -3.08 -3.05
C VAL A 42 3.74 -2.71 -1.58
N ASP A 43 3.38 -3.65 -0.72
CA ASP A 43 3.48 -3.51 0.74
C ASP A 43 4.81 -4.09 1.21
N ARG A 44 5.60 -3.27 1.93
CA ARG A 44 6.88 -3.64 2.57
C ARG A 44 6.84 -3.21 4.03
N GLY A 45 6.22 -4.04 4.87
CA GLY A 45 5.91 -3.67 6.25
C GLY A 45 5.09 -2.40 6.32
N ASN A 46 5.65 -1.36 6.93
CA ASN A 46 4.97 -0.07 7.11
C ASN A 46 5.17 0.92 5.95
N ASP A 47 5.90 0.52 4.92
CA ASP A 47 6.13 1.31 3.71
C ASP A 47 5.35 0.71 2.54
N ILE A 48 4.41 1.50 1.99
CA ILE A 48 3.59 1.10 0.85
C ILE A 48 3.97 1.96 -0.36
N GLY A 49 4.27 1.31 -1.48
CA GLY A 49 4.52 1.97 -2.76
C GLY A 49 3.41 1.73 -3.77
N PHE A 50 2.98 2.78 -4.47
CA PHE A 50 2.03 2.70 -5.57
C PHE A 50 2.70 3.08 -6.89
N TYR A 51 2.44 2.27 -7.92
CA TYR A 51 3.05 2.36 -9.24
C TYR A 51 1.96 2.32 -10.31
N TYR A 52 2.01 3.22 -11.27
CA TYR A 52 1.18 3.15 -12.46
C TYR A 52 1.76 2.10 -13.43
N GLY A 53 1.03 1.01 -13.64
CA GLY A 53 1.45 -0.15 -14.42
C GLY A 53 1.24 -1.47 -13.69
N ASN A 54 1.55 -2.57 -14.37
CA ASN A 54 1.43 -3.94 -13.87
C ASN A 54 2.82 -4.51 -13.58
N TYR A 55 3.20 -4.62 -12.31
CA TYR A 55 4.50 -5.13 -11.87
C TYR A 55 4.36 -6.27 -10.87
N ASN A 56 5.27 -7.23 -10.88
CA ASN A 56 5.33 -8.33 -9.93
C ASN A 56 6.76 -8.49 -9.38
N SER A 57 6.96 -9.51 -8.53
CA SER A 57 8.23 -9.80 -7.86
C SER A 57 9.42 -10.07 -8.79
N ARG A 58 9.18 -10.35 -10.08
CA ARG A 58 10.24 -10.57 -11.08
C ARG A 58 10.65 -9.29 -11.81
N ASN A 59 9.90 -8.20 -11.65
CA ASN A 59 10.20 -6.94 -12.32
C ASN A 59 11.20 -6.11 -11.49
N ILE A 60 12.12 -5.41 -12.18
CA ILE A 60 12.82 -4.27 -11.57
C ILE A 60 11.80 -3.14 -11.48
N LEU A 61 11.47 -2.73 -10.25
CA LEU A 61 10.48 -1.68 -10.04
C LEU A 61 11.07 -0.30 -10.37
N PRO A 62 10.33 0.57 -11.08
CA PRO A 62 10.71 1.97 -11.20
C PRO A 62 10.57 2.66 -9.84
N ASN A 63 10.89 3.96 -9.77
CA ASN A 63 10.48 4.75 -8.61
C ASN A 63 8.95 4.70 -8.48
N ALA A 64 8.46 4.46 -7.26
CA ALA A 64 7.03 4.60 -6.97
C ALA A 64 6.55 5.99 -7.42
N ASN A 65 5.29 6.08 -7.83
CA ASN A 65 4.66 7.38 -8.09
C ASN A 65 4.26 8.04 -6.77
N ILE A 66 3.66 7.23 -5.89
CA ILE A 66 3.17 7.64 -4.57
C ILE A 66 3.66 6.64 -3.54
N LYS A 67 4.14 7.13 -2.39
CA LYS A 67 4.45 6.31 -1.21
C LYS A 67 3.52 6.67 -0.07
N VAL A 68 3.24 5.69 0.78
CA VAL A 68 2.54 5.89 2.05
C VAL A 68 3.39 5.28 3.15
N SER A 69 3.62 6.06 4.19
CA SER A 69 4.23 5.57 5.42
C SER A 69 3.28 5.79 6.57
N TYR A 70 3.16 4.81 7.46
CA TYR A 70 2.47 4.97 8.73
C TYR A 70 3.42 4.54 9.86
N ARG A 71 3.51 5.35 10.92
CA ARG A 71 4.35 5.08 12.10
C ARG A 71 3.55 5.43 13.36
N GLY A 72 3.63 4.58 14.38
CA GLY A 72 2.99 4.82 15.69
C GLY A 72 1.57 4.25 15.82
N PHE A 73 0.81 4.79 16.79
CA PHE A 73 -0.53 4.29 17.19
C PHE A 73 -1.65 4.66 16.20
N ASP A 74 -1.42 5.58 15.26
CA ASP A 74 -2.38 5.99 14.21
C ASP A 74 -2.24 5.13 12.93
N GLY A 75 -1.71 3.91 13.06
CA GLY A 75 -1.08 3.10 12.01
C GLY A 75 -1.99 2.45 10.97
N PHE A 76 -2.92 3.19 10.38
CA PHE A 76 -3.71 2.69 9.26
C PHE A 76 -3.46 3.51 7.99
N VAL A 77 -3.48 2.79 6.87
CA VAL A 77 -3.59 3.39 5.54
C VAL A 77 -5.04 3.22 5.11
N ASP A 78 -5.67 4.29 4.67
CA ASP A 78 -7.00 4.28 4.08
C ASP A 78 -7.10 5.37 2.99
N GLY A 79 -7.85 5.09 1.95
CA GLY A 79 -8.05 6.01 0.84
C GLY A 79 -8.80 5.38 -0.31
N TYR A 80 -8.95 6.13 -1.39
CA TYR A 80 -9.62 5.67 -2.61
C TYR A 80 -8.71 5.75 -3.81
N LEU A 81 -8.63 4.68 -4.59
CA LEU A 81 -8.17 4.73 -5.98
C LEU A 81 -9.37 5.04 -6.88
N VAL A 82 -9.26 6.09 -7.69
CA VAL A 82 -10.30 6.52 -8.61
C VAL A 82 -9.79 6.49 -10.04
N PHE A 83 -10.32 5.57 -10.84
CA PHE A 83 -9.96 5.39 -12.24
C PHE A 83 -10.84 6.28 -13.11
N LYS A 84 -10.26 7.25 -13.80
CA LYS A 84 -10.96 8.17 -14.69
C LYS A 84 -10.97 7.63 -16.13
N GLU A 85 -11.94 8.09 -16.92
CA GLU A 85 -12.14 7.68 -18.33
C GLU A 85 -10.95 8.04 -19.23
N ASP A 86 -10.20 9.08 -18.89
CA ASP A 86 -8.99 9.53 -19.60
C ASP A 86 -7.72 8.75 -19.19
N LYS A 87 -7.90 7.58 -18.55
CA LYS A 87 -6.84 6.71 -18.01
C LYS A 87 -6.04 7.35 -16.88
N ILE A 88 -6.46 8.50 -16.36
CA ILE A 88 -5.85 9.08 -15.16
C ILE A 88 -6.36 8.33 -13.93
N VAL A 89 -5.45 8.03 -13.00
CA VAL A 89 -5.81 7.51 -11.68
C VAL A 89 -5.51 8.58 -10.64
N LYS A 90 -6.44 8.75 -9.70
CA LYS A 90 -6.24 9.59 -8.53
C LYS A 90 -6.27 8.73 -7.27
N ILE A 91 -5.40 9.05 -6.32
CA ILE A 91 -5.51 8.54 -4.96
C ILE A 91 -6.07 9.66 -4.08
N VAL A 92 -7.15 9.37 -3.36
CA VAL A 92 -7.75 10.28 -2.38
C VAL A 92 -7.42 9.76 -0.99
N PRO A 93 -6.48 10.37 -0.26
CA PRO A 93 -6.12 9.96 1.09
C PRO A 93 -7.27 10.12 2.08
N MET A 94 -7.45 9.14 2.97
CA MET A 94 -8.31 9.26 4.16
C MET A 94 -7.53 9.05 5.46
N GLY A 95 -6.47 8.23 5.43
CA GLY A 95 -5.60 7.97 6.58
C GLY A 95 -4.23 7.47 6.13
N GLY A 96 -3.20 7.86 6.88
CA GLY A 96 -1.80 7.64 6.50
C GLY A 96 -1.20 8.83 5.74
N LEU A 97 0.14 8.88 5.68
CA LEU A 97 0.85 9.99 5.06
C LEU A 97 1.23 9.65 3.62
N PHE A 98 0.35 10.01 2.67
CA PHE A 98 0.59 9.87 1.24
C PHE A 98 1.56 10.96 0.76
N LYS A 99 2.56 10.57 -0.04
CA LYS A 99 3.53 11.49 -0.62
C LYS A 99 3.78 11.13 -2.07
N THR A 100 3.67 12.12 -2.96
CA THR A 100 4.19 11.99 -4.32
C THR A 100 5.71 11.94 -4.26
N VAL A 101 6.28 10.87 -4.80
CA VAL A 101 7.73 10.65 -4.85
C VAL A 101 8.27 10.73 -6.27
N SER A 102 7.43 10.49 -7.28
CA SER A 102 7.73 10.70 -8.69
C SER A 102 6.52 11.31 -9.36
N ALA A 103 6.67 12.51 -9.92
CA ALA A 103 5.59 13.21 -10.60
C ALA A 103 5.10 12.40 -11.80
N SER A 104 3.79 12.34 -11.98
CA SER A 104 3.14 11.65 -13.09
C SER A 104 1.93 12.45 -13.53
N ASP A 105 1.74 12.60 -14.84
CA ASP A 105 0.55 13.25 -15.38
C ASP A 105 -0.70 12.37 -15.28
N VAL A 106 -0.50 11.05 -15.16
CA VAL A 106 -1.56 10.04 -15.16
C VAL A 106 -1.82 9.40 -13.79
N PHE A 107 -1.00 9.68 -12.78
CA PHE A 107 -1.23 9.17 -11.42
C PHE A 107 -0.90 10.21 -10.36
N LYS A 108 -1.92 10.70 -9.65
CA LYS A 108 -1.82 11.88 -8.77
C LYS A 108 -2.53 11.67 -7.43
N ILE A 109 -2.11 12.42 -6.43
CA ILE A 109 -2.85 12.57 -5.17
C ILE A 109 -3.89 13.69 -5.37
N GLU A 110 -5.13 13.44 -4.97
CA GLU A 110 -6.20 14.43 -4.88
C GLU A 110 -6.56 14.64 -3.41
N GLU A 111 -6.12 15.78 -2.88
CA GLU A 111 -6.39 16.19 -1.50
C GLU A 111 -7.57 17.18 -1.45
N PHE A 112 -8.32 17.12 -0.37
CA PHE A 112 -9.41 18.06 -0.10
C PHE A 112 -8.96 19.08 0.94
N ASN A 113 -9.28 20.36 0.71
CA ASN A 113 -8.89 21.45 1.61
C ASN A 113 -9.60 21.39 2.97
N ASN A 114 -10.73 20.68 3.05
CA ASN A 114 -11.51 20.51 4.27
C ASN A 114 -12.39 19.26 4.21
N ASN A 115 -12.85 18.82 5.38
CA ASN A 115 -13.67 17.62 5.52
C ASN A 115 -15.05 17.73 4.84
N ILE A 116 -15.62 18.93 4.73
CA ILE A 116 -16.94 19.14 4.10
C ILE A 116 -16.86 18.82 2.61
N ASP A 117 -15.79 19.25 1.93
CA ASP A 117 -15.57 18.98 0.52
C ASP A 117 -15.31 17.50 0.27
N PHE A 118 -14.57 16.84 1.16
CA PHE A 118 -14.41 15.39 1.12
C PHE A 118 -15.74 14.65 1.28
N ILE A 119 -16.56 15.00 2.29
CA ILE A 119 -17.88 14.37 2.51
C ILE A 119 -18.78 14.55 1.30
N LYS A 120 -18.86 15.78 0.76
CA LYS A 120 -19.64 16.06 -0.46
C LYS A 120 -19.13 15.28 -1.66
N TRP A 121 -17.82 15.08 -1.77
CA TRP A 121 -17.23 14.26 -2.81
C TRP A 121 -17.60 12.78 -2.63
N GLU A 122 -17.52 12.26 -1.40
CA GLU A 122 -17.88 10.88 -1.05
C GLU A 122 -19.36 10.58 -1.30
N ASP A 123 -20.24 11.50 -0.92
CA ASP A 123 -21.69 11.37 -1.11
C ASP A 123 -22.09 11.26 -2.58
N LYS A 124 -21.31 11.84 -3.52
CA LYS A 124 -21.61 11.79 -4.97
C LYS A 124 -21.55 10.38 -5.56
N PHE A 125 -20.72 9.51 -5.00
CA PHE A 125 -20.55 8.13 -5.50
C PHE A 125 -21.00 7.09 -4.47
N LYS A 126 -21.64 7.52 -3.37
CA LYS A 126 -22.21 6.60 -2.40
C LYS A 126 -23.21 5.66 -3.07
N GLY A 127 -22.89 4.36 -3.06
CA GLY A 127 -23.67 3.33 -3.76
C GLY A 127 -23.34 3.16 -5.25
N ASN A 128 -22.40 3.94 -5.80
CA ASN A 128 -21.92 3.84 -7.17
C ASN A 128 -20.37 3.93 -7.23
N TYR A 129 -19.70 2.91 -6.70
CA TYR A 129 -18.24 2.80 -6.68
C TYR A 129 -17.69 2.14 -7.94
N HIS A 130 -18.38 2.23 -9.07
CA HIS A 130 -18.10 1.41 -10.25
C HIS A 130 -16.61 1.46 -10.69
N ASN A 131 -16.01 2.65 -10.69
CA ASN A 131 -14.61 2.92 -11.04
C ASN A 131 -13.75 3.33 -9.82
N ILE A 132 -14.21 3.04 -8.61
CA ILE A 132 -13.54 3.44 -7.36
C ILE A 132 -13.22 2.19 -6.56
N TYR A 133 -11.99 2.09 -6.06
CA TYR A 133 -11.57 1.03 -5.15
C TYR A 133 -11.05 1.63 -3.85
N ARG A 134 -11.65 1.28 -2.72
CA ARG A 134 -11.13 1.70 -1.41
C ARG A 134 -9.90 0.87 -1.08
N ILE A 135 -8.82 1.49 -0.63
CA ILE A 135 -7.56 0.82 -0.29
C ILE A 135 -7.30 0.92 1.21
N SER A 136 -6.70 -0.11 1.80
CA SER A 136 -6.31 -0.13 3.21
C SER A 136 -5.14 -1.08 3.49
N ASN A 137 -4.37 -0.84 4.54
CA ASN A 137 -3.44 -1.85 5.05
C ASN A 137 -4.16 -3.05 5.70
N ILE A 138 -5.46 -2.94 6.02
CA ILE A 138 -6.28 -4.05 6.53
C ILE A 138 -6.93 -4.79 5.35
N LYS A 139 -6.19 -5.73 4.74
CA LYS A 139 -6.61 -6.45 3.50
C LYS A 139 -8.02 -7.05 3.57
N LYS A 140 -8.40 -7.67 4.69
CA LYS A 140 -9.74 -8.25 4.86
C LYS A 140 -10.84 -7.19 4.77
N ALA A 141 -10.66 -6.06 5.48
CA ALA A 141 -11.61 -4.96 5.46
C ALA A 141 -11.64 -4.26 4.09
N GLU A 142 -10.49 -4.15 3.41
CA GLU A 142 -10.40 -3.67 2.03
C GLU A 142 -11.28 -4.51 1.09
N ILE A 143 -11.12 -5.83 1.10
CA ILE A 143 -11.87 -6.75 0.25
C ILE A 143 -13.38 -6.69 0.56
N GLU A 144 -13.76 -6.73 1.84
CA GLU A 144 -15.16 -6.71 2.27
C GLU A 144 -15.87 -5.42 1.84
N ARG A 145 -15.29 -4.25 2.14
CA ARG A 145 -15.87 -2.95 1.77
C ARG A 145 -16.05 -2.81 0.26
N ASN A 146 -15.07 -3.23 -0.53
CA ASN A 146 -15.16 -3.12 -1.99
C ASN A 146 -16.19 -4.07 -2.59
N LYS A 147 -16.36 -5.26 -2.01
CA LYS A 147 -17.44 -6.17 -2.38
C LYS A 147 -18.81 -5.58 -2.07
N GLU A 148 -18.99 -4.99 -0.87
CA GLU A 148 -20.22 -4.30 -0.48
C GLU A 148 -20.55 -3.12 -1.39
N ASN A 149 -19.51 -2.36 -1.77
CA ASN A 149 -19.61 -1.22 -2.68
C ASN A 149 -19.85 -1.60 -4.14
N LYS A 150 -19.76 -2.89 -4.50
CA LYS A 150 -19.95 -3.42 -5.87
C LYS A 150 -19.09 -2.70 -6.91
N THR A 151 -17.84 -2.40 -6.56
CA THR A 151 -16.87 -1.84 -7.51
C THR A 151 -16.64 -2.80 -8.67
N ALA A 152 -16.43 -2.26 -9.89
CA ALA A 152 -15.99 -3.03 -11.04
C ALA A 152 -14.46 -3.03 -11.20
N VAL A 153 -13.73 -2.31 -10.34
CA VAL A 153 -12.27 -2.38 -10.28
C VAL A 153 -11.87 -3.76 -9.79
N LYS A 154 -11.10 -4.50 -10.60
CA LYS A 154 -10.60 -5.83 -10.26
C LYS A 154 -9.35 -5.70 -9.40
N ALA A 155 -9.37 -6.30 -8.20
CA ALA A 155 -8.20 -6.42 -7.35
C ALA A 155 -7.66 -7.86 -7.32
N ILE A 156 -6.35 -8.04 -7.48
CA ILE A 156 -5.65 -9.32 -7.33
C ILE A 156 -4.61 -9.17 -6.24
N TYR A 157 -4.68 -10.02 -5.22
CA TYR A 157 -3.76 -10.05 -4.08
C TYR A 157 -2.84 -11.25 -4.25
N ASN A 158 -1.54 -11.01 -4.43
CA ASN A 158 -0.52 -12.07 -4.60
C ASN A 158 0.41 -12.15 -3.39
#